data_AF-A0A7K3XWS7-F1
#
_entry.id   AF-A0A7K3XWS7-F1
#
_cell.length_a   1.000
_cell.length_b   1.000
_cell.length_c   1.000
_cell.angle_alpha   90.00
_cell.angle_beta   90.00
_cell.angle_gamma   90.00
#
_symmetry.space_group_name_H-M   'P 1'
#
loop_
_entity.id
_entity.type
_entity.pdbx_description
1 polymer ?
#
loop_
_entity_poly.entity_id
_entity_poly.type
_entity_poly.pdbx_seq_one_letter_code
_entity_poly.pdbx_strand_id
1 'polypeptide(L)'
;MVKMELKPFDQLAQDAGLQRQALYTAAEVGRVLRLSPATVRKAAGCGKLKWHRPLGSERGYVFAPEWIDEWVRGRREAPEGA
;
A
#
# COMPACT_ATOMS: atom_id res chain seq x y z
N MET A 1 -1.76 -28.27 0.85
CA MET A 1 -1.47 -26.87 1.24
C MET A 1 -1.59 -26.00 0.01
N VAL A 2 -2.67 -25.23 -0.12
CA VAL A 2 -2.83 -24.29 -1.23
C VAL A 2 -1.91 -23.10 -0.94
N LYS A 3 -0.82 -22.94 -1.71
CA LYS A 3 -0.10 -21.67 -1.76
C LYS A 3 -1.07 -20.66 -2.38
N MET A 4 -1.79 -19.89 -1.54
CA MET A 4 -2.49 -18.71 -2.02
C MET A 4 -1.42 -17.70 -2.42
N GLU A 5 -1.09 -17.68 -3.72
CA GLU A 5 -0.26 -16.65 -4.31
C GLU A 5 -0.92 -15.30 -4.04
N LEU A 6 -0.21 -14.44 -3.31
CA LEU A 6 -0.64 -13.06 -3.10
C LEU A 6 -0.65 -12.39 -4.46
N LYS A 7 -1.83 -12.00 -4.93
CA LYS A 7 -1.96 -11.14 -6.10
C LYS A 7 -1.16 -9.86 -5.82
N PRO A 8 -0.30 -9.43 -6.75
CA PRO A 8 0.38 -8.14 -6.67
C PRO A 8 -0.60 -6.97 -6.52
N PHE A 9 -0.17 -5.89 -5.87
CA PHE A 9 -1.05 -4.75 -5.58
C PHE A 9 -1.64 -4.12 -6.84
N ASP A 10 -0.91 -4.06 -7.95
CA ASP A 10 -1.39 -3.50 -9.22
C ASP A 10 -2.58 -4.31 -9.78
N GLN A 11 -2.59 -5.62 -9.57
CA GLN A 11 -3.70 -6.50 -9.95
C GLN A 11 -4.90 -6.29 -9.03
N LEU A 12 -4.66 -6.12 -7.73
CA LEU A 12 -5.72 -5.78 -6.76
C LEU A 12 -6.31 -4.39 -7.04
N ALA A 13 -5.49 -3.44 -7.49
CA ALA A 13 -5.94 -2.10 -7.87
C ALA A 13 -6.87 -2.15 -9.09
N GLN A 14 -6.54 -2.96 -10.10
CA GLN A 14 -7.41 -3.20 -11.24
C GLN A 14 -8.73 -3.88 -10.84
N ASP A 15 -8.66 -4.92 -9.99
CA ASP A 15 -9.85 -5.60 -9.47
C ASP A 15 -10.76 -4.61 -8.68
N ALA A 16 -10.18 -3.56 -8.10
CA ALA A 16 -10.89 -2.47 -7.42
C ALA A 16 -11.39 -1.34 -8.34
N GLY A 17 -11.18 -1.46 -9.66
CA GLY A 17 -11.57 -0.49 -10.68
C GLY A 17 -10.63 0.70 -10.82
N LEU A 18 -9.40 0.63 -10.30
CA LEU A 18 -8.37 1.65 -10.51
C LEU A 18 -7.56 1.32 -11.76
N GLN A 19 -7.11 2.37 -12.46
CA GLN A 19 -6.16 2.20 -13.56
C GLN A 19 -4.78 1.78 -13.01
N ARG A 20 -4.02 1.05 -13.82
CA ARG A 20 -2.60 0.79 -13.54
C ARG A 20 -1.85 2.13 -13.54
N GLN A 21 -1.16 2.40 -12.44
CA GLN A 21 -0.37 3.61 -12.23
C GLN A 21 0.99 3.22 -11.64
N ALA A 22 2.02 4.04 -11.89
CA ALA A 22 3.32 3.85 -11.26
C ALA A 22 3.30 4.15 -9.76
N LEU A 23 2.39 5.03 -9.32
CA LEU A 23 2.30 5.53 -7.96
C LEU A 23 0.82 5.68 -7.57
N TYR A 24 0.50 5.31 -6.34
CA TYR A 24 -0.85 5.39 -5.78
C TYR A 24 -0.87 6.31 -4.57
N THR A 25 -1.98 6.98 -4.32
CA THR A 25 -2.20 7.81 -3.14
C THR A 25 -2.63 6.96 -1.93
N ALA A 26 -2.49 7.49 -0.71
CA ALA A 26 -2.98 6.83 0.50
C ALA A 26 -4.47 6.47 0.45
N ALA A 27 -5.28 7.25 -0.30
CA ALA A 27 -6.70 7.01 -0.45
C ALA A 27 -6.97 5.80 -1.36
N GLU A 28 -6.26 5.71 -2.50
CA GLU A 28 -6.35 4.57 -3.41
C GLU A 28 -5.85 3.29 -2.76
N VAL A 29 -4.69 3.34 -2.09
CA VAL A 29 -4.16 2.20 -1.33
C VAL A 29 -5.16 1.74 -0.26
N GLY A 30 -5.76 2.69 0.47
CA GLY A 30 -6.80 2.40 1.45
C GLY A 30 -8.03 1.73 0.82
N ARG A 31 -8.48 2.20 -0.34
CA ARG A 31 -9.60 1.60 -1.07
C ARG A 31 -9.32 0.16 -1.49
N VAL A 32 -8.14 -0.11 -2.05
CA VAL A 32 -7.74 -1.45 -2.53
C VAL A 32 -7.59 -2.43 -1.37
N LEU A 33 -6.91 -2.02 -0.29
CA LEU A 33 -6.63 -2.88 0.86
C LEU A 33 -7.73 -2.86 1.93
N ARG A 34 -8.83 -2.12 1.72
CA ARG A 34 -9.89 -1.86 2.70
C ARG A 34 -9.35 -1.33 4.04
N LEU A 35 -8.37 -0.44 3.97
CA LEU A 35 -7.76 0.25 5.11
C LEU A 35 -8.15 1.72 5.12
N SER A 36 -8.20 2.34 6.30
CA SER A 36 -8.35 3.79 6.36
C SER A 36 -7.12 4.48 5.75
N PRO A 37 -7.28 5.59 5.00
CA PRO A 37 -6.14 6.36 4.50
C PRO A 37 -5.22 6.85 5.62
N ALA A 38 -5.76 7.07 6.83
CA ALA A 38 -4.98 7.40 8.02
C ALA A 38 -4.05 6.27 8.44
N THR A 39 -4.49 5.01 8.36
CA THR A 39 -3.64 3.83 8.62
C THR A 39 -2.46 3.76 7.65
N VAL A 40 -2.69 4.04 6.37
CA VAL A 40 -1.63 4.06 5.35
C VAL A 40 -0.63 5.18 5.63
N ARG A 41 -1.12 6.39 5.93
CA ARG A 41 -0.26 7.52 6.32
C ARG A 41 0.52 7.26 7.61
N LYS A 42 -0.10 6.60 8.59
CA LYS A 42 0.58 6.21 9.84
C LYS A 42 1.69 5.21 9.56
N ALA A 43 1.47 4.22 8.69
CA ALA A 43 2.52 3.28 8.30
C ALA A 43 3.68 3.98 7.59
N ALA A 44 3.38 4.94 6.70
CA ALA A 44 4.37 5.77 6.04
C ALA A 44 5.18 6.63 7.05
N GLY A 45 4.49 7.30 7.97
CA GLY A 45 5.10 8.15 9.00
C GLY A 45 5.91 7.37 10.04
N CYS A 46 5.54 6.12 10.32
CA CYS A 46 6.30 5.20 11.18
C CYS A 46 7.41 4.45 10.43
N GLY A 47 7.68 4.76 9.16
CA GLY A 47 8.72 4.11 8.36
C GLY A 47 8.43 2.64 7.97
N LYS A 48 7.22 2.14 8.19
CA LYS A 48 6.82 0.76 7.85
C LYS A 48 6.43 0.60 6.38
N LEU A 49 6.11 1.70 5.71
CA LEU A 49 5.74 1.74 4.30
C LEU A 49 6.60 2.80 3.62
N LYS A 50 7.36 2.43 2.59
CA LYS A 50 8.13 3.37 1.79
C LYS A 50 7.17 4.35 1.09
N TRP A 51 7.59 5.59 0.93
CA TRP A 51 6.78 6.63 0.30
C TRP A 51 7.67 7.61 -0.44
N HIS A 52 7.09 8.26 -1.43
CA HIS A 52 7.67 9.40 -2.11
C HIS A 52 6.76 10.61 -1.97
N ARG A 53 7.37 11.80 -1.97
CA ARG A 53 6.65 13.07 -2.02
C ARG A 53 6.97 13.73 -3.36
N PRO A 54 5.96 13.93 -4.24
CA PRO A 54 6.18 14.58 -5.52
C PRO A 54 6.75 15.99 -5.34
N LEU A 55 7.70 16.36 -6.19
CA LEU A 55 8.26 17.70 -6.25
C LEU A 55 7.15 18.74 -6.45
N GLY A 56 7.22 19.85 -5.73
CA GLY A 56 6.22 20.93 -5.80
C GLY A 56 4.91 20.66 -5.05
N SER A 57 4.74 19.50 -4.42
CA SER A 57 3.56 19.24 -3.58
C SER A 57 3.79 19.67 -2.13
N GLU A 58 2.98 20.61 -1.62
CA GLU A 58 2.99 21.00 -0.21
C GLU A 58 2.49 19.88 0.72
N ARG A 59 1.69 18.94 0.21
CA ARG A 59 1.12 17.80 0.94
C ARG A 59 0.94 16.61 0.00
N GLY A 60 1.02 15.40 0.55
CA GLY A 60 0.70 14.16 -0.17
C GLY A 60 1.84 13.16 -0.16
N TYR A 61 1.47 11.90 0.12
CA TYR A 61 2.35 10.74 0.01
C TYR A 61 1.85 9.87 -1.13
N VAL A 62 2.79 9.43 -1.96
CA VAL A 62 2.54 8.46 -3.02
C VAL A 62 3.39 7.21 -2.84
N PHE A 63 2.85 6.08 -3.28
CA PHE A 63 3.33 4.75 -2.96
C PHE A 63 3.45 3.93 -4.23
N ALA A 64 4.62 3.34 -4.48
CA ALA A 64 4.79 2.40 -5.57
C ALA A 64 4.15 1.04 -5.21
N PRO A 65 3.54 0.31 -6.17
CA PRO A 65 2.95 -1.01 -5.94
C PRO A 65 3.87 -1.97 -5.19
N GLU A 66 5.13 -2.04 -5.59
CA GLU A 66 6.14 -2.93 -5.00
C GLU A 66 6.38 -2.64 -3.51
N TRP A 67 6.29 -1.38 -3.08
CA TRP A 67 6.45 -1.00 -1.68
C TRP A 67 5.23 -1.41 -0.85
N ILE A 68 4.05 -1.38 -1.46
CA ILE A 68 2.81 -1.82 -0.83
C ILE A 68 2.81 -3.34 -0.69
N ASP A 69 3.26 -4.06 -1.71
CA ASP A 69 3.42 -5.52 -1.69
C ASP A 69 4.40 -5.96 -0.58
N GLU A 70 5.56 -5.30 -0.48
CA GLU A 70 6.52 -5.52 0.61
C GLU A 70 5.87 -5.29 1.99
N TRP A 71 5.14 -4.19 2.15
CA TRP A 71 4.48 -3.84 3.41
C TRP A 71 3.39 -4.84 3.80
N VAL A 72 2.57 -5.29 2.85
CA VAL A 72 1.52 -6.29 3.07
C VAL A 72 2.12 -7.64 3.41
N ARG A 73 3.21 -8.04 2.75
CA ARG A 73 3.94 -9.26 3.07
C ARG A 73 4.48 -9.23 4.50
N GLY A 74 5.17 -8.15 4.88
CA GLY A 74 5.71 -7.98 6.22
C GLY A 74 4.66 -7.92 7.32
N ARG A 75 3.43 -7.44 7.04
CA ARG A 75 2.30 -7.50 7.99
C ARG A 75 1.81 -8.91 8.29
N ARG A 76 1.95 -9.84 7.35
CA ARG A 76 1.53 -11.24 7.52
C ARG A 76 2.56 -12.08 8.26
N GLU A 77 3.82 -11.68 8.18
CA GLU A 77 4.94 -12.35 8.86
C GLU A 77 5.14 -11.87 10.31
N ALA A 78 4.58 -10.71 10.67
CA ALA A 78 4.52 -10.26 12.04
C ALA A 78 3.45 -11.05 12.81
N PRO A 79 3.79 -11.77 13.91
CA PRO A 79 2.77 -12.37 14.75
C PRO A 79 1.88 -11.27 15.33
N GLU A 80 0.58 -11.49 15.26
CA GLU A 80 -0.43 -10.64 15.87
C GLU A 80 -0.27 -10.73 17.40
N GLY A 81 0.48 -9.78 17.99
CA GLY A 81 0.70 -9.68 19.43
C GLY A 81 2.17 -9.51 19.83
N ALA A 82 2.62 -8.26 19.87
CA ALA A 82 3.74 -7.80 20.69
C ALA A 82 3.38 -6.43 21.27
#